data_AF-A0A849TAB1-F1
#
_entry.id   AF-A0A849TAB1-F1
#
_cell.length_a   1.000
_cell.length_b   1.000
_cell.length_c   1.000
_cell.angle_alpha   90.00
_cell.angle_beta   90.00
_cell.angle_gamma   90.00
#
_symmetry.space_group_name_H-M   'P 1'
#
loop_
_entity.id
_entity.type
_entity.pdbx_description
1 polymer ?
#
loop_
_entity_poly.entity_id
_entity_poly.type
_entity_poly.pdbx_seq_one_letter_code
_entity_poly.pdbx_strand_id
1 'polypeptide(L)'
;MPFADIKNFTIELFSKLPVKMLVGAIKTLLNKVDAQENKITELSSENQKLKDEINRLKGEKGKPDIAKNKDDKKDSDDKKKGGKNGGRGKNKNAKEIEIHNTEEKDVEKKDLPKDAQYKGTRDVVIQDINFNLNNTKFIIHKYYSPFLGKVFEGQLPPEYKGSIFGPGIWSFVIQFHYEARMTQNLLF
;
A
#
# COMPACT_ATOMS: atom_id res chain seq x y z
N MET A 1 26.40 -2.07 32.49
CA MET A 1 27.43 -1.03 32.28
C MET A 1 27.24 -0.43 30.90
N PRO A 2 27.25 0.91 30.79
CA PRO A 2 27.38 1.62 29.52
C PRO A 2 28.56 1.13 28.68
N PHE A 3 28.40 1.07 27.36
CA PHE A 3 29.46 0.63 26.43
C PHE A 3 30.74 1.48 26.53
N ALA A 4 30.57 2.77 26.84
CA ALA A 4 31.67 3.70 27.06
C ALA A 4 32.54 3.29 28.27
N ASP A 5 31.93 2.81 29.35
CA ASP A 5 32.64 2.42 30.56
C ASP A 5 33.43 1.11 30.35
N ILE A 6 32.86 0.19 29.57
CA ILE A 6 33.52 -1.07 29.19
C ILE A 6 34.74 -0.76 28.30
N LYS A 7 34.62 0.18 27.36
CA LYS A 7 35.70 0.60 26.47
C LYS A 7 36.85 1.26 27.24
N ASN A 8 36.52 2.17 28.16
CA ASN A 8 37.54 2.85 28.97
C ASN A 8 38.27 1.87 29.90
N PHE A 9 37.54 0.96 30.54
CA PHE A 9 38.10 -0.09 31.39
C PHE A 9 39.01 -1.05 30.61
N THR A 10 38.63 -1.43 29.38
CA THR A 10 39.48 -2.30 28.54
C THR A 10 40.76 -1.61 28.10
N ILE A 11 40.70 -0.33 27.71
CA ILE A 11 41.90 0.45 27.35
C ILE A 11 42.87 0.53 28.54
N GLU A 12 42.36 0.80 29.73
CA GLU A 12 43.17 0.86 30.94
C GLU A 12 43.78 -0.50 31.30
N LEU A 13 43.02 -1.58 31.17
CA LEU A 13 43.48 -2.95 31.43
C LEU A 13 44.56 -3.39 30.43
N PHE A 14 44.37 -3.14 29.13
CA PHE A 14 45.32 -3.49 28.09
C PHE A 14 46.63 -2.68 28.16
N SER A 15 46.60 -1.46 28.71
CA SER A 15 47.79 -0.64 28.94
C SER A 15 48.75 -1.21 30.01
N LYS A 16 48.25 -2.09 30.89
CA LYS A 16 48.99 -2.67 32.02
C LYS A 16 49.48 -4.11 31.75
N LEU A 17 49.19 -4.68 30.57
CA LEU A 17 49.48 -6.06 30.22
C LEU A 17 50.78 -6.19 29.38
N PRO A 18 51.56 -7.28 29.54
CA PRO A 18 52.75 -7.52 28.73
C PRO A 18 52.39 -7.82 27.27
N VAL A 19 53.24 -7.35 26.35
CA VAL A 19 53.02 -7.38 24.88
C VAL A 19 52.65 -8.79 24.37
N LYS A 20 53.28 -9.84 24.91
CA LYS A 20 53.00 -11.23 24.53
C LYS A 20 51.55 -11.67 24.83
N MET A 21 50.99 -11.22 25.95
CA MET A 21 49.59 -11.50 26.32
C MET A 21 48.61 -10.64 25.50
N LEU A 22 48.99 -9.41 25.17
CA LEU A 22 48.22 -8.52 24.31
C LEU A 22 47.98 -9.14 22.93
N VAL A 23 49.04 -9.70 22.33
CA VAL A 23 48.96 -10.36 21.01
C VAL A 23 48.01 -11.57 21.05
N GLY A 24 48.02 -12.36 22.14
CA GLY A 24 47.09 -13.47 22.31
C GLY A 24 45.63 -13.02 22.47
N ALA A 25 45.41 -11.95 23.25
CA ALA A 25 44.10 -11.35 23.43
C ALA A 25 43.53 -10.78 22.12
N ILE A 26 44.35 -10.06 21.34
CA ILE A 26 43.96 -9.50 20.03
C ILE A 26 43.59 -10.61 19.05
N LYS A 27 44.37 -11.69 18.97
CA LYS A 27 44.04 -12.84 18.11
C LYS A 27 42.71 -13.47 18.48
N THR A 28 42.44 -13.61 19.77
CA THR A 28 41.18 -14.16 20.27
C THR A 28 40.00 -13.24 19.96
N LEU A 29 40.21 -11.93 20.10
CA LEU A 29 39.20 -10.93 19.78
C LEU A 29 38.88 -10.92 18.28
N LEU A 30 39.90 -10.99 17.42
CA LEU A 30 39.73 -11.02 15.97
C LEU A 30 38.94 -12.24 15.52
N ASN A 31 39.27 -13.43 16.04
CA ASN A 31 38.51 -14.66 15.78
C ASN A 31 37.04 -14.54 16.21
N LYS A 32 36.76 -13.79 17.29
CA LYS A 32 35.39 -13.56 17.76
C LYS A 32 34.66 -12.55 16.88
N VAL A 33 35.33 -11.51 16.38
CA VAL A 33 34.79 -10.57 15.41
C VAL A 33 34.43 -11.30 14.11
N ASP A 34 35.34 -12.12 13.59
CA ASP A 34 35.08 -12.91 12.38
C ASP A 34 33.89 -13.87 12.56
N ALA A 35 33.80 -14.54 13.71
CA ALA A 35 32.66 -15.41 14.03
C ALA A 35 31.33 -14.63 14.14
N GLN A 36 31.37 -13.41 14.68
CA GLN A 36 30.19 -12.55 14.77
C GLN A 36 29.77 -12.03 13.39
N GLU A 37 30.70 -11.65 12.53
CA GLU A 37 30.43 -11.15 11.18
C GLU A 37 29.83 -12.24 10.29
N ASN A 38 30.35 -13.47 10.38
CA ASN A 38 29.75 -14.64 9.71
C ASN A 38 28.31 -14.86 10.18
N LYS A 39 28.07 -14.79 11.49
CA LYS A 39 26.72 -14.98 12.06
C LYS A 39 25.75 -13.87 11.66
N ILE A 40 26.21 -12.62 11.57
CA ILE A 40 25.40 -11.49 11.08
C ILE A 40 25.02 -11.73 9.61
N THR A 41 25.95 -12.22 8.80
CA THR A 41 25.71 -12.51 7.38
C THR A 41 24.69 -13.63 7.20
N GLU A 42 24.81 -14.71 7.98
CA GLU A 42 23.84 -15.81 8.02
C GLU A 42 22.45 -15.33 8.45
N LEU A 43 22.37 -14.61 9.58
CA LEU A 43 21.11 -14.06 10.10
C LEU A 43 20.47 -13.07 9.13
N SER A 44 21.26 -12.27 8.42
CA SER A 44 20.75 -11.35 7.41
C SER A 44 20.18 -12.10 6.21
N SER A 45 20.82 -13.19 5.78
CA SER A 45 20.34 -14.07 4.71
C SER A 45 19.04 -14.78 5.10
N GLU A 46 18.98 -15.31 6.32
CA GLU A 46 17.79 -15.97 6.85
C GLU A 46 16.62 -14.98 7.02
N ASN A 47 16.88 -13.79 7.56
CA ASN A 47 15.87 -12.74 7.64
C ASN A 47 15.34 -12.34 6.26
N GLN A 48 16.19 -12.31 5.23
CA GLN A 48 15.76 -12.02 3.87
C GLN A 48 14.84 -13.13 3.34
N LYS A 49 15.19 -14.41 3.53
CA LYS A 49 14.35 -15.55 3.16
C LYS A 49 13.00 -15.53 3.87
N LEU A 50 12.97 -15.24 5.17
CA LEU A 50 11.73 -15.15 5.94
C LEU A 50 10.85 -13.99 5.47
N LYS A 51 11.43 -12.83 5.12
CA LYS A 51 10.68 -11.72 4.53
C LYS A 51 10.10 -12.08 3.17
N ASP A 52 10.86 -12.76 2.32
CA ASP A 52 10.38 -13.22 1.01
C ASP A 52 9.27 -14.27 1.15
N GLU A 53 9.35 -15.16 2.14
CA GLU A 53 8.32 -16.13 2.48
C GLU A 53 7.04 -15.45 3.01
N ILE A 54 7.17 -14.46 3.89
CA ILE A 54 6.05 -13.65 4.37
C ILE A 54 5.36 -12.93 3.21
N ASN A 55 6.12 -12.35 2.28
CA ASN A 55 5.57 -11.66 1.11
C ASN A 55 4.86 -12.65 0.18
N ARG A 56 5.43 -13.84 -0.05
CA ARG A 56 4.79 -14.93 -0.80
C ARG A 56 3.45 -15.35 -0.18
N LEU A 57 3.41 -15.58 1.14
CA LEU A 57 2.19 -15.96 1.86
C LEU A 57 1.14 -14.84 1.84
N LYS A 58 1.57 -13.57 1.76
CA LYS A 58 0.69 -12.40 1.59
C LYS A 58 0.24 -12.16 0.15
N GLY A 59 0.70 -12.96 -0.82
CA GLY A 59 0.36 -12.81 -2.24
C GLY A 59 1.09 -11.64 -2.92
N GLU A 60 2.10 -11.06 -2.27
CA GLU A 60 2.96 -10.02 -2.82
C GLU A 60 4.18 -10.67 -3.51
N LYS A 61 4.73 -10.02 -4.54
CA LYS A 61 6.00 -10.47 -5.12
C LYS A 61 7.12 -10.16 -4.12
N GLY A 62 7.94 -11.17 -3.80
CA GLY A 62 9.18 -11.01 -3.02
C GLY A 62 10.14 -10.00 -3.66
N LYS A 63 11.25 -9.71 -2.99
CA LYS A 63 12.21 -8.70 -3.47
C LYS A 63 12.60 -8.96 -4.94
N PRO A 64 12.40 -7.99 -5.86
CA PRO A 64 12.75 -8.20 -7.27
C PRO A 64 14.26 -8.39 -7.40
N ASP A 65 14.66 -9.44 -8.11
CA ASP A 65 16.06 -9.68 -8.46
C ASP A 65 16.44 -8.73 -9.59
N ILE A 66 17.04 -7.60 -9.23
CA ILE A 66 17.49 -6.60 -10.20
C ILE A 66 18.82 -7.11 -10.78
N ALA A 67 18.74 -7.75 -11.94
CA ALA A 67 19.92 -8.09 -12.73
C ALA A 67 20.74 -6.81 -13.00
N LYS A 68 22.07 -6.90 -12.85
CA LYS A 68 22.98 -5.80 -13.20
C LYS A 68 22.77 -5.42 -14.67
N ASN A 69 22.44 -4.15 -14.90
CA ASN A 69 22.26 -3.61 -16.23
C ASN A 69 23.58 -3.76 -17.02
N LYS A 70 23.53 -4.37 -18.20
CA LYS A 70 24.68 -4.35 -19.12
C LYS A 70 24.77 -2.94 -19.70
N ASP A 71 25.95 -2.33 -19.58
CA ASP A 71 26.25 -1.02 -20.14
C ASP A 71 26.14 -1.05 -21.67
N ASP A 72 24.96 -0.73 -22.21
CA ASP A 72 24.83 -0.34 -23.61
C ASP A 72 25.21 1.13 -23.74
N LYS A 73 26.51 1.36 -24.00
CA LYS A 73 26.98 2.62 -24.57
C LYS A 73 26.32 2.82 -25.93
N LYS A 74 25.40 3.78 -26.01
CA LYS A 74 25.12 4.52 -27.23
C LYS A 74 25.29 6.01 -26.95
N ASP A 75 26.43 6.52 -27.39
CA ASP A 75 26.63 7.94 -27.65
C ASP A 75 25.60 8.39 -28.70
N SER A 76 24.90 9.49 -28.43
CA SER A 76 25.08 10.75 -29.17
C SER A 76 23.92 11.70 -28.87
N ASP A 77 24.32 12.93 -28.51
CA ASP A 77 23.66 14.23 -28.71
C ASP A 77 22.13 14.30 -28.76
N ASP A 78 21.53 15.12 -27.89
CA ASP A 78 21.19 16.50 -28.26
C ASP A 78 20.47 17.25 -27.12
N LYS A 79 20.75 18.56 -27.02
CA LYS A 79 20.02 19.63 -26.31
C LYS A 79 20.04 19.69 -24.78
N LYS A 80 21.07 20.41 -24.28
CA LYS A 80 20.89 21.41 -23.21
C LYS A 80 19.75 22.38 -23.59
N LYS A 81 18.64 22.36 -22.86
CA LYS A 81 17.76 23.53 -22.72
C LYS A 81 17.26 23.67 -21.28
N GLY A 82 17.88 24.63 -20.60
CA GLY A 82 17.23 25.62 -19.73
C GLY A 82 16.29 25.10 -18.65
N GLY A 83 16.78 25.13 -17.42
CA GLY A 83 15.92 25.14 -16.24
C GLY A 83 14.89 26.26 -16.35
N LYS A 84 13.64 25.86 -16.55
CA LYS A 84 12.49 26.64 -16.13
C LYS A 84 11.84 25.84 -15.02
N ASN A 85 11.98 26.34 -13.80
CA ASN A 85 11.07 26.03 -12.70
C ASN A 85 9.66 26.27 -13.23
N GLY A 86 9.01 25.20 -13.67
CA GLY A 86 7.59 25.18 -13.97
C GLY A 86 6.88 25.43 -12.65
N GLY A 87 6.58 26.70 -12.38
CA GLY A 87 5.64 27.05 -11.32
C GLY A 87 4.44 26.15 -11.49
N ARG A 88 4.14 25.35 -10.47
CA ARG A 88 2.95 24.50 -10.39
C ARG A 88 1.78 25.35 -10.88
N GLY A 89 1.32 25.09 -12.10
CA GLY A 89 0.15 25.75 -12.64
C GLY A 89 -0.95 25.49 -11.63
N LYS A 90 -1.48 26.56 -11.02
CA LYS A 90 -2.71 26.46 -10.24
C LYS A 90 -3.72 25.80 -11.18
N ASN A 91 -4.11 24.56 -10.90
CA ASN A 91 -5.19 23.90 -11.60
C ASN A 91 -6.43 24.78 -11.42
N LYS A 92 -6.75 25.59 -12.43
CA LYS A 92 -7.88 26.54 -12.42
C LYS A 92 -9.25 25.85 -12.49
N ASN A 93 -9.27 24.52 -12.42
CA ASN A 93 -10.47 23.69 -12.52
C ASN A 93 -10.59 22.78 -11.29
N ALA A 94 -10.39 23.31 -10.09
CA ALA A 94 -10.88 22.61 -8.90
C ALA A 94 -12.41 22.65 -9.00
N LYS A 95 -13.00 21.56 -9.48
CA LYS A 95 -14.46 21.40 -9.53
C LYS A 95 -15.00 21.60 -8.12
N GLU A 96 -16.04 22.42 -7.99
CA GLU A 96 -16.77 22.58 -6.75
C GLU A 96 -17.38 21.23 -6.36
N ILE A 97 -17.10 20.77 -5.14
CA ILE A 97 -17.54 19.47 -4.65
C ILE A 97 -18.90 19.68 -3.99
N GLU A 98 -19.93 19.00 -4.47
CA GLU A 98 -21.26 19.01 -3.84
C GLU A 98 -21.21 18.37 -2.45
N ILE A 99 -21.69 19.11 -1.44
CA ILE A 99 -21.73 18.66 -0.05
C ILE A 99 -23.10 18.05 0.23
N HIS A 100 -23.14 16.73 0.41
CA HIS A 100 -24.38 15.98 0.63
C HIS A 100 -24.79 15.92 2.10
N ASN A 101 -23.84 16.05 3.03
CA ASN A 101 -24.09 16.06 4.48
C ASN A 101 -23.14 17.06 5.15
N THR A 102 -23.63 17.79 6.16
CA THR A 102 -22.83 18.75 6.95
C THR A 102 -22.97 18.39 8.42
N GLU A 103 -21.86 18.09 9.08
CA GLU A 103 -21.82 17.84 10.52
C GLU A 103 -20.92 18.86 11.22
N GLU A 104 -21.48 19.58 12.19
CA GLU A 104 -20.71 20.44 13.07
C GLU A 104 -20.10 19.62 14.21
N LYS A 105 -18.78 19.63 14.33
CA LYS A 105 -18.05 19.01 15.44
C LYS A 105 -17.45 20.10 16.32
N ASP A 106 -18.05 20.29 17.49
CA ASP A 106 -17.50 21.17 18.53
C ASP A 106 -16.57 20.37 19.46
N VAL A 107 -15.69 21.08 20.15
CA VAL A 107 -14.80 20.49 21.16
C VAL A 107 -15.62 20.19 22.43
N GLU A 108 -15.39 19.05 23.05
CA GLU A 108 -16.05 18.74 24.33
C GLU A 108 -15.67 19.78 25.39
N LYS A 109 -16.67 20.43 26.01
CA LYS A 109 -16.46 21.51 27.00
C LYS A 109 -15.63 21.12 28.21
N LYS A 110 -15.45 19.82 28.47
CA LYS A 110 -14.61 19.30 29.56
C LYS A 110 -13.12 19.37 29.24
N ASP A 111 -12.78 19.32 27.95
CA ASP A 111 -11.39 19.36 27.47
C ASP A 111 -10.90 20.80 27.26
N LEU A 112 -11.81 21.76 27.28
CA LEU A 112 -11.51 23.18 27.15
C LEU A 112 -11.00 23.75 28.49
N PRO A 113 -9.82 24.39 28.49
CA PRO A 113 -9.38 25.23 29.59
C PRO A 113 -10.41 26.33 29.90
N LYS A 114 -10.47 26.78 31.16
CA LYS A 114 -11.46 27.79 31.61
C LYS A 114 -11.31 29.15 30.92
N ASP A 115 -10.11 29.44 30.42
CA ASP A 115 -9.75 30.65 29.69
C ASP A 115 -9.93 30.50 28.17
N ALA A 116 -10.34 29.33 27.68
CA ALA A 116 -10.52 29.11 26.26
C ALA A 116 -11.64 29.99 25.69
N GLN A 117 -11.31 30.72 24.63
CA GLN A 117 -12.24 31.58 23.90
C GLN A 117 -12.47 31.03 22.50
N TYR A 118 -13.69 31.17 22.00
CA TYR A 118 -14.02 30.81 20.64
C TYR A 118 -13.20 31.66 19.65
N LYS A 119 -12.49 31.00 18.73
CA LYS A 119 -11.57 31.65 17.78
C LYS A 119 -12.01 31.53 16.32
N GLY A 120 -13.13 30.87 16.05
CA GLY A 120 -13.65 30.62 14.70
C GLY A 120 -13.71 29.14 14.35
N THR A 121 -14.20 28.86 13.15
CA THR A 121 -14.37 27.51 12.58
C THR A 121 -13.44 27.29 11.40
N ARG A 122 -13.18 26.02 11.09
CA ARG A 122 -12.45 25.60 9.89
C ARG A 122 -13.25 24.51 9.20
N ASP A 123 -13.54 24.73 7.92
CA ASP A 123 -14.22 23.75 7.10
C ASP A 123 -13.23 22.69 6.61
N VAL A 124 -13.62 21.41 6.74
CA VAL A 124 -12.88 20.27 6.24
C VAL A 124 -13.84 19.42 5.41
N VAL A 125 -13.67 19.45 4.09
CA VAL A 125 -14.47 18.64 3.16
C VAL A 125 -13.78 17.30 2.96
N ILE A 126 -14.46 16.22 3.34
CA ILE A 126 -14.01 14.83 3.13
C ILE A 126 -14.96 14.18 2.11
N GLN A 127 -14.39 13.65 1.03
CA GLN A 127 -15.15 12.88 0.04
C GLN A 127 -15.19 11.41 0.44
N ASP A 128 -16.39 10.86 0.50
CA ASP A 128 -16.62 9.44 0.78
C ASP A 128 -17.70 8.88 -0.17
N ILE A 129 -17.83 7.57 -0.23
CA ILE A 129 -18.74 6.86 -1.14
C ILE A 129 -19.76 6.07 -0.31
N ASN A 130 -21.04 6.26 -0.62
CA ASN A 130 -22.12 5.47 -0.04
C ASN A 130 -22.60 4.41 -1.04
N PHE A 131 -22.43 3.13 -0.71
CA PHE A 131 -22.92 2.00 -1.51
C PHE A 131 -24.32 1.57 -1.06
N ASN A 132 -25.29 1.68 -1.96
CA ASN A 132 -26.66 1.23 -1.72
C ASN A 132 -27.04 0.09 -2.68
N LEU A 133 -27.68 -0.95 -2.16
CA LEU A 133 -28.21 -2.03 -2.99
C LEU A 133 -29.42 -1.53 -3.79
N ASN A 134 -29.44 -1.84 -5.09
CA ASN A 134 -30.56 -1.53 -5.97
C ASN A 134 -31.07 -2.82 -6.65
N ASN A 135 -32.02 -3.49 -6.00
CA ASN A 135 -32.57 -4.76 -6.46
C ASN A 135 -33.80 -4.52 -7.33
N THR A 136 -33.78 -5.05 -8.56
CA THR A 136 -34.93 -4.97 -9.49
C THR A 136 -35.59 -6.33 -9.63
N LYS A 137 -36.90 -6.41 -9.35
CA LYS A 137 -37.70 -7.63 -9.57
C LYS A 137 -38.45 -7.53 -10.90
N PHE A 138 -38.13 -8.42 -11.82
CA PHE A 138 -38.88 -8.55 -13.07
C PHE A 138 -40.05 -9.52 -12.90
N ILE A 139 -41.27 -9.04 -13.14
CA ILE A 139 -42.47 -9.88 -13.23
C ILE A 139 -42.74 -10.13 -14.70
N ILE A 140 -42.45 -11.35 -15.15
CA ILE A 140 -42.62 -11.73 -16.56
C ILE A 140 -44.00 -12.38 -16.72
N HIS A 141 -44.88 -11.70 -17.45
CA HIS A 141 -46.20 -12.22 -17.76
C HIS A 141 -46.16 -13.21 -18.93
N LYS A 142 -46.99 -14.25 -18.83
CA LYS A 142 -47.17 -15.29 -19.85
C LYS A 142 -48.64 -15.36 -20.24
N TYR A 143 -48.90 -15.39 -21.54
CA TYR A 143 -50.23 -15.48 -22.12
C TYR A 143 -50.32 -16.72 -23.00
N TYR A 144 -51.30 -17.57 -22.75
CA TYR A 144 -51.56 -18.75 -23.58
C TYR A 144 -52.66 -18.45 -24.60
N SER A 145 -52.43 -18.81 -25.87
CA SER A 145 -53.46 -18.81 -26.92
C SER A 145 -53.89 -20.24 -27.19
N PRO A 146 -55.09 -20.66 -26.75
CA PRO A 146 -55.61 -22.00 -27.00
C PRO A 146 -55.77 -22.31 -28.50
N PHE A 147 -56.20 -21.33 -29.29
CA PHE A 147 -56.40 -21.47 -30.73
C PHE A 147 -55.10 -21.76 -31.49
N LEU A 148 -54.01 -21.08 -31.11
CA LEU A 148 -52.70 -21.28 -31.73
C LEU A 148 -51.87 -22.36 -31.03
N GLY A 149 -52.32 -22.87 -29.88
CA GLY A 149 -51.57 -23.79 -29.04
C GLY A 149 -50.22 -23.23 -28.54
N LYS A 150 -50.08 -21.90 -28.43
CA LYS A 150 -48.79 -21.23 -28.15
C LYS A 150 -48.84 -20.37 -26.89
N VAL A 151 -47.71 -20.30 -26.18
CA VAL A 151 -47.50 -19.39 -25.05
C VAL A 151 -46.63 -18.22 -25.52
N PHE A 152 -47.07 -17.02 -25.21
CA PHE A 152 -46.33 -15.77 -25.42
C PHE A 152 -45.84 -15.29 -24.06
N GLU A 153 -44.54 -15.04 -23.96
CA GLU A 153 -43.89 -14.61 -22.74
C GLU A 153 -43.19 -13.26 -22.97
N GLY A 154 -43.29 -12.37 -21.98
CA GLY A 154 -42.51 -11.13 -21.99
C GLY A 154 -41.01 -11.43 -21.97
N GLN A 155 -40.23 -10.66 -22.72
CA GLN A 155 -38.78 -10.87 -22.76
C GLN A 155 -38.10 -10.01 -21.69
N LEU A 156 -37.16 -10.62 -20.98
CA LEU A 156 -36.26 -9.88 -20.10
C LEU A 156 -35.30 -9.04 -20.97
N PRO A 157 -34.95 -7.80 -20.57
CA PRO A 157 -33.95 -7.02 -21.29
C PRO A 157 -32.64 -7.82 -21.43
N PRO A 158 -31.95 -7.74 -22.59
CA PRO A 158 -30.77 -8.55 -22.85
C PRO A 158 -29.67 -8.38 -21.79
N GLU A 159 -29.55 -7.19 -21.19
CA GLU A 159 -28.51 -6.91 -20.20
C GLU A 159 -28.63 -7.74 -18.91
N TYR A 160 -29.81 -8.28 -18.62
CA TYR A 160 -30.07 -9.09 -17.41
C TYR A 160 -30.16 -10.60 -17.71
N LYS A 161 -29.98 -11.00 -18.97
CA LYS A 161 -30.16 -12.39 -19.39
C LYS A 161 -28.98 -13.26 -18.95
N GLY A 162 -29.26 -14.32 -18.20
CA GLY A 162 -28.27 -15.36 -17.86
C GLY A 162 -27.39 -15.07 -16.63
N SER A 163 -27.68 -14.02 -15.87
CA SER A 163 -26.97 -13.72 -14.62
C SER A 163 -27.95 -13.31 -13.52
N ILE A 164 -27.61 -13.68 -12.28
CA ILE A 164 -28.25 -13.17 -11.06
C ILE A 164 -27.80 -11.73 -10.74
N PHE A 165 -26.72 -11.25 -11.36
CA PHE A 165 -26.18 -9.91 -11.15
C PHE A 165 -26.50 -8.99 -12.34
N GLY A 166 -26.90 -7.77 -12.02
CA GLY A 166 -27.17 -6.75 -13.03
C GLY A 166 -25.89 -6.20 -13.69
N PRO A 167 -26.03 -5.45 -14.79
CA PRO A 167 -24.91 -4.93 -15.57
C PRO A 167 -24.00 -3.98 -14.78
N GLY A 168 -24.55 -3.24 -13.80
CA GLY A 168 -23.76 -2.36 -12.94
C GLY A 168 -22.71 -3.14 -12.12
N ILE A 169 -23.12 -4.25 -11.51
CA ILE A 169 -22.20 -5.10 -10.72
C ILE A 169 -21.13 -5.71 -11.63
N TRP A 170 -21.52 -6.20 -12.80
CA TRP A 170 -20.57 -6.69 -13.81
C TRP A 170 -19.53 -5.65 -14.21
N SER A 171 -19.96 -4.42 -14.44
CA SER A 171 -19.07 -3.32 -14.79
C SER A 171 -18.04 -3.05 -13.67
N PHE A 172 -18.47 -3.09 -12.40
CA PHE A 172 -17.56 -2.95 -11.26
C PHE A 172 -16.58 -4.12 -11.13
N VAL A 173 -17.04 -5.36 -11.31
CA VAL A 173 -16.19 -6.55 -11.27
C VAL A 173 -15.07 -6.46 -12.31
N ILE A 174 -15.43 -6.09 -13.54
CA ILE A 174 -14.48 -5.90 -14.65
C ILE A 174 -13.50 -4.77 -14.31
N GLN A 175 -14.01 -3.62 -13.86
CA GLN A 175 -13.20 -2.48 -13.46
C GLN A 175 -12.20 -2.86 -12.36
N PHE A 176 -12.64 -3.57 -11.32
CA PHE A 176 -11.75 -4.00 -10.24
C PHE A 176 -10.71 -5.01 -10.70
N HIS A 177 -11.06 -5.91 -11.60
CA HIS A 177 -10.11 -6.87 -12.14
C HIS A 177 -9.00 -6.18 -12.94
N TYR A 178 -9.36 -5.30 -13.88
CA TYR A 178 -8.38 -4.69 -14.79
C TYR A 178 -7.66 -3.48 -14.19
N GLU A 179 -8.39 -2.57 -13.54
CA GLU A 179 -7.84 -1.29 -13.06
C GLU A 179 -7.33 -1.39 -11.62
N ALA A 180 -8.01 -2.17 -10.76
CA ALA A 180 -7.58 -2.39 -9.38
C ALA A 180 -6.74 -3.67 -9.19
N ARG A 181 -6.51 -4.45 -10.26
CA ARG A 181 -5.76 -5.73 -10.24
C ARG A 181 -6.26 -6.72 -9.19
N MET A 182 -7.56 -6.71 -8.88
CA MET A 182 -8.14 -7.72 -8.00
C MET A 182 -8.08 -9.09 -8.66
N THR A 183 -7.60 -10.09 -7.93
CA THR A 183 -7.47 -11.45 -8.45
C THR A 183 -8.84 -12.09 -8.64
N GLN A 184 -8.99 -12.81 -9.76
CA GLN A 184 -10.28 -13.32 -10.21
C GLN A 184 -10.92 -14.34 -9.25
N ASN A 185 -10.12 -15.06 -8.46
CA ASN A 185 -10.62 -15.99 -7.42
C ASN A 185 -11.36 -15.31 -6.27
N LEU A 186 -11.31 -13.98 -6.16
CA LEU A 186 -12.09 -13.21 -5.18
C LEU A 186 -13.40 -12.64 -5.76
N LEU A 187 -13.67 -12.86 -7.06
CA LEU A 187 -14.78 -12.26 -7.78
C LEU A 187 -15.98 -13.21 -7.99
N PHE A 188 -15.83 -14.51 -7.65
CA PHE A 188 -16.86 -15.54 -7.84
C PHE A 188 -16.91 -16.52 -6.67
#